data_AF-A0A3N5NZU9-F1
#
_entry.id   AF-A0A3N5NZU9-F1
#
_cell.length_a   1.000
_cell.length_b   1.000
_cell.length_c   1.000
_cell.angle_alpha   90.00
_cell.angle_beta   90.00
_cell.angle_gamma   90.00
#
_symmetry.space_group_name_H-M   'P 1'
#
loop_
_entity.id
_entity.type
_entity.pdbx_description
1 polymer ?
#
loop_
_entity_poly.entity_id
_entity_poly.type
_entity_poly.pdbx_seq_one_letter_code
_entity_poly.pdbx_strand_id
1 'polypeptide(L)' 'MSTNLKPTDVVIVGMGAAGGVAALPLAQEGLRVIGLEAGTWLTAKDFAPDELRNNYRAWPHS' A
#
# COMPACT_ATOMS: atom_id res chain seq x y z
N MET A 1 5.70 20.93 11.95
CA MET A 1 5.19 20.38 13.23
C MET A 1 4.81 18.93 12.98
N SER A 2 5.35 17.98 13.73
CA SER A 2 4.95 16.56 13.64
C SER A 2 3.75 16.30 14.54
N THR A 3 2.74 15.61 14.02
CA THR A 3 1.56 15.20 14.79
C THR A 3 1.85 13.88 15.49
N ASN A 4 1.56 13.78 16.79
CA ASN A 4 1.62 12.50 17.49
C ASN A 4 0.33 11.71 17.26
N LEU A 5 0.46 10.53 16.67
CA LEU A 5 -0.64 9.59 16.50
C LEU A 5 -0.78 8.69 17.73
N LYS A 6 -1.93 8.02 17.84
CA LYS A 6 -2.14 6.99 18.87
C LYS A 6 -1.07 5.90 18.71
N PRO A 7 -0.55 5.32 19.82
CA PRO A 7 0.37 4.18 19.74
C PRO A 7 -0.24 3.06 18.92
N THR A 8 0.54 2.39 18.08
CA THR A 8 0.14 1.22 17.27
C THR A 8 1.19 0.13 17.41
N ASP A 9 0.83 -1.11 17.12
CA ASP A 9 1.71 -2.25 17.38
C ASP A 9 2.68 -2.48 16.20
N VAL A 10 2.22 -2.26 14.97
CA VAL A 10 3.04 -2.37 13.75
C VAL A 10 2.73 -1.25 12.75
N VAL A 11 3.77 -0.72 12.11
CA VAL A 11 3.65 0.15 10.92
C VAL A 11 4.37 -0.51 9.75
N ILE A 12 3.64 -0.76 8.66
CA ILE A 12 4.18 -1.27 7.39
C ILE A 12 4.39 -0.07 6.46
N VAL A 13 5.64 0.20 6.10
CA VAL A 13 5.99 1.28 5.16
C VAL A 13 6.20 0.66 3.78
N GLY A 14 5.32 1.03 2.86
CA GLY A 14 5.16 0.42 1.53
C GLY A 14 4.10 -0.67 1.54
N MET A 15 2.98 -0.45 0.84
CA MET A 15 1.87 -1.39 0.67
C MET A 15 1.86 -2.02 -0.74
N GLY A 16 3.04 -2.28 -1.27
CA GLY A 16 3.23 -3.11 -2.47
C GLY A 16 3.11 -4.60 -2.17
N ALA A 17 3.65 -5.43 -3.07
CA ALA A 17 3.52 -6.89 -3.01
C ALA A 17 3.90 -7.50 -1.64
N ALA A 18 5.01 -7.06 -1.05
CA ALA A 18 5.46 -7.58 0.24
C ALA A 18 4.62 -7.04 1.42
N GLY A 19 4.37 -5.73 1.45
CA GLY A 19 3.64 -5.08 2.55
C GLY A 19 2.19 -5.53 2.65
N GLY A 20 1.51 -5.68 1.50
CA GLY A 20 0.15 -6.22 1.46
C GLY A 20 0.06 -7.66 1.98
N VAL A 21 1.02 -8.52 1.61
CA VAL A 21 1.07 -9.90 2.10
C VAL A 21 1.38 -9.95 3.59
N ALA A 22 2.29 -9.11 4.09
CA ALA A 22 2.62 -9.05 5.50
C ALA A 22 1.46 -8.56 6.37
N ALA A 23 0.59 -7.69 5.85
CA ALA A 23 -0.52 -7.11 6.60
C ALA A 23 -1.55 -8.16 7.06
N LEU A 24 -1.84 -9.17 6.24
CA LEU A 24 -2.87 -10.16 6.53
C LEU A 24 -2.62 -10.94 7.83
N PRO A 25 -1.49 -11.67 8.00
CA PRO A 25 -1.26 -12.42 9.23
C PRO A 25 -1.15 -11.50 10.45
N LEU A 26 -0.53 -10.32 10.33
CA LEU A 26 -0.42 -9.38 11.45
C LEU A 26 -1.79 -8.89 11.94
N ALA A 27 -2.70 -8.60 11.01
CA ALA A 27 -4.07 -8.18 11.35
C ALA A 27 -4.89 -9.34 11.92
N GLN A 28 -4.72 -10.57 11.40
CA GLN A 28 -5.42 -11.76 11.90
C GLN A 28 -5.04 -12.11 13.35
N GLU A 29 -3.81 -11.84 13.76
CA GLU A 29 -3.37 -11.98 15.16
C GLU A 29 -3.91 -10.88 16.10
N GLY A 30 -4.71 -9.95 15.58
CA GLY A 30 -5.36 -8.90 16.37
C GLY A 30 -4.46 -7.69 16.68
N LEU A 31 -3.30 -7.57 16.01
CA LEU A 31 -2.43 -6.41 16.16
C LEU A 31 -3.05 -5.18 15.49
N ARG A 32 -2.78 -3.99 16.05
CA ARG A 32 -3.12 -2.71 15.40
C ARG A 32 -2.03 -2.38 14.38
N VAL A 33 -2.37 -2.61 13.11
CA VAL A 33 -1.46 -2.44 11.97
C VAL A 33 -1.84 -1.18 11.19
N ILE A 34 -0.85 -0.32 10.94
CA ILE A 34 -0.97 0.82 10.01
C ILE A 34 -0.17 0.51 8.74
N GLY A 35 -0.82 0.57 7.59
CA GLY A 35 -0.15 0.59 6.29
C GLY A 35 0.06 2.01 5.81
N LEU A 36 1.30 2.36 5.43
CA LEU A 36 1.66 3.65 4.87
C LEU A 36 2.24 3.44 3.47
N GLU A 37 1.61 4.01 2.45
CA GLU A 37 2.04 3.93 1.06
C GLU A 37 2.15 5.33 0.47
N ALA A 38 3.17 5.54 -0.38
CA ALA A 38 3.36 6.81 -1.06
C ALA A 38 2.42 6.95 -2.27
N GLY A 39 2.08 5.83 -2.91
CA GLY A 39 1.12 5.75 -4.00
C GLY A 39 -0.34 5.98 -3.59
N THR A 40 -1.19 6.20 -4.60
CA THR A 40 -2.64 6.36 -4.42
C THR A 40 -3.32 5.00 -4.19
N TRP A 41 -4.61 5.02 -3.83
CA TRP A 41 -5.40 3.80 -3.78
C TRP A 41 -5.75 3.34 -5.20
N LEU A 42 -5.40 2.09 -5.51
CA LEU A 42 -5.62 1.49 -6.83
C LEU A 42 -6.80 0.51 -6.79
N THR A 43 -7.46 0.39 -7.93
CA THR A 43 -8.59 -0.50 -8.18
C THR A 43 -8.28 -1.41 -9.36
N ALA A 44 -9.11 -2.43 -9.59
CA ALA A 44 -8.95 -3.35 -10.72
C ALA A 44 -8.91 -2.62 -12.09
N LYS A 45 -9.48 -1.43 -12.21
CA LYS A 45 -9.47 -0.64 -13.47
C LYS A 45 -8.10 -0.05 -13.79
N ASP A 46 -7.28 0.20 -12.78
CA ASP A 46 -5.94 0.78 -12.92
C ASP A 46 -4.92 -0.26 -13.44
N PHE A 47 -5.31 -1.54 -13.45
CA PHE A 47 -4.52 -2.66 -13.96
C PHE A 47 -5.05 -3.20 -15.29
N ALA A 48 -5.66 -2.34 -16.12
CA ALA A 48 -6.05 -2.73 -17.47
C ALA A 48 -4.82 -3.22 -18.27
N PRO A 49 -4.97 -4.24 -19.15
CA PRO A 49 -3.87 -4.81 -19.95
C PRO A 49 -3.49 -3.89 -21.12
N ASP A 50 -3.06 -2.68 -20.80
CA ASP A 50 -2.57 -1.67 -21.73
C ASP A 50 -1.05 -1.53 -21.55
N GLU A 51 -0.32 -2.44 -22.20
CA GLU A 51 1.14 -2.54 -22.13
C GLU A 51 1.85 -1.31 -22.74
N LEU A 52 1.18 -0.54 -23.60
CA LEU A 52 1.73 0.71 -24.12
C LEU A 52 1.67 1.81 -23.07
N ARG A 53 0.54 1.93 -22.37
CA ARG A 53 0.38 2.89 -21.26
C ARG A 53 1.24 2.51 -20.05
N ASN A 54 1.40 1.23 -19.76
CA ASN A 54 2.17 0.74 -18.62
C ASN A 54 3.69 0.67 -18.85
N ASN A 55 4.19 0.90 -20.07
CA ASN A 55 5.55 0.49 -20.45
C ASN A 55 6.71 1.27 -19.79
N TYR A 56 6.55 2.52 -19.33
CA TYR A 56 7.73 3.20 -18.77
C TYR A 56 7.50 4.40 -17.84
N ARG A 57 6.34 5.07 -17.86
CA ARG A 57 6.17 6.36 -17.15
C ARG A 57 4.81 6.62 -16.52
N ALA A 58 3.81 5.78 -16.76
CA ALA A 58 2.45 6.02 -16.30
C ALA A 58 1.92 4.89 -15.40
N TRP A 59 2.80 4.21 -14.66
CA TRP A 59 2.40 3.25 -13.63
C TRP A 59 2.40 3.95 -12.26
N PRO A 60 1.36 3.83 -11.40
CA PRO A 60 0.00 3.29 -11.58
C PRO A 60 -1.05 4.38 -11.92
N HIS A 61 -0.59 5.61 -12.13
CA HIS A 61 -0.83 6.54 -13.24
C HIS A 61 -0.23 7.87 -12.78
N SER A 62 0.72 8.40 -13.58
CA SER A 62 1.61 9.53 -13.27
C SER A 62 0.90 10.77 -12.74
#